data_AF-A0AAU0Y4G6-F1
#
_entry.id   AF-A0AAU0Y4G6-F1
#
_cell.length_a   1.000
_cell.length_b   1.000
_cell.length_c   1.000
_cell.angle_alpha   90.00
_cell.angle_beta   90.00
_cell.angle_gamma   90.00
#
_symmetry.space_group_name_H-M   'P 1'
#
loop_
_entity.id
_entity.type
_entity.pdbx_description
1 polymer ?
#
loop_
_entity_poly.entity_id
_entity_poly.type
_entity_poly.pdbx_seq_one_letter_code
_entity_poly.pdbx_strand_id
1 'polypeptide(L)'
;MTQEPSQAAKRPSTVGASSGAPATELVGDLTTTALRAARAFATRHEEPAAWREVSRMHGVFLSLLPPAAAPPTPSDLIAALRHPMRAWVPLRWDLVPSELGSFSVLGHDDLLTGEAIEYGSDYSEALFENHEAGIDWVPRWAQQTFEKVERSVYLVLSSAGQNEYVATRQMLIEVPAGTVEQVSDELHERGALHTEAYEPLPPDRQFVSGQDAWYVPCPVCRWPMHVRGSLLACRYPQHVGQFTITQEHDIDGAPRVRGPLPAIAAHSAEAVCLHEAIWRYITIPGITEVSLMDWLAEQAGIDVDAITKWPHKDRWDISVRAGSSTFEVDLKDTRSPSQIVARPPPRARHVVVPDYRSWQVAQLRRSLPAGRYEVRTVRAFKALVGKALKEAQ
;
A
#
# COMPACT_ATOMS: atom_id res chain seq x y z
N MET A 1 25.04 79.26 -2.02
CA MET A 1 25.81 78.36 -1.14
C MET A 1 24.80 77.81 -0.13
N THR A 2 24.46 76.54 0.00
CA THR A 2 25.04 75.29 -0.56
C THR A 2 24.02 74.16 -0.34
N GLN A 3 23.72 73.42 -1.40
CA GLN A 3 23.29 72.00 -1.53
C GLN A 3 22.22 71.37 -0.61
N GLU A 4 21.11 70.96 -1.24
CA GLU A 4 20.24 69.84 -0.83
C GLU A 4 20.79 68.48 -1.33
N PRO A 5 20.58 67.36 -0.61
CA PRO A 5 20.81 66.02 -1.16
C PRO A 5 19.52 65.18 -1.35
N SER A 6 19.30 64.84 -2.62
CA SER A 6 19.00 63.53 -3.22
C SER A 6 18.16 62.45 -2.49
N GLN A 7 17.16 61.99 -3.24
CA GLN A 7 16.24 60.87 -3.04
C GLN A 7 16.91 59.48 -2.93
N ALA A 8 16.29 58.58 -2.15
CA ALA A 8 16.28 57.13 -2.39
C ALA A 8 15.00 56.50 -1.80
N ALA A 9 13.96 56.36 -2.63
CA ALA A 9 12.74 55.63 -2.30
C ALA A 9 12.99 54.11 -2.37
N LYS A 10 12.96 53.43 -1.21
CA LYS A 10 12.95 51.96 -1.14
C LYS A 10 11.58 51.43 -1.57
N ARG A 11 11.55 50.67 -2.66
CA ARG A 11 10.42 49.81 -3.05
C ARG A 11 10.22 48.72 -1.98
N PRO A 12 8.99 48.34 -1.62
CA PRO A 12 8.76 47.15 -0.81
C PRO A 12 9.04 45.91 -1.67
N SER A 13 10.06 45.14 -1.27
CA SER A 13 10.33 43.82 -1.81
C SER A 13 9.22 42.87 -1.37
N THR A 14 8.45 42.40 -2.35
CA THR A 14 7.61 41.21 -2.26
C THR A 14 8.48 40.01 -1.89
N VAL A 15 8.41 39.58 -0.63
CA VAL A 15 8.93 38.28 -0.19
C VAL A 15 7.97 37.23 -0.75
N GLY A 16 8.48 36.44 -1.70
CA GLY A 16 7.79 35.33 -2.31
C GLY A 16 7.49 34.22 -1.30
N ALA A 17 6.38 33.55 -1.54
CA ALA A 17 5.93 32.37 -0.83
C ALA A 17 6.94 31.22 -0.94
N SER A 18 7.52 30.82 0.20
CA SER A 18 8.07 29.48 0.43
C SER A 18 7.96 29.11 1.92
N SER A 19 6.96 28.31 2.32
CA SER A 19 6.94 27.77 3.70
C SER A 19 5.98 26.59 3.96
N GLY A 20 5.71 25.72 2.98
CA GLY A 20 4.94 24.47 3.22
C GLY A 20 5.79 23.25 3.61
N ALA A 21 7.11 23.28 3.37
CA ALA A 21 8.02 22.16 3.58
C ALA A 21 8.24 21.74 5.06
N PRO A 22 8.50 22.66 6.01
CA PRO A 22 8.93 22.26 7.36
C PRO A 22 7.81 21.61 8.18
N ALA A 23 6.55 21.98 7.93
CA ALA A 23 5.40 21.36 8.62
C ALA A 23 5.11 19.94 8.11
N THR A 24 5.37 19.68 6.83
CA THR A 24 5.12 18.37 6.22
C THR A 24 6.21 17.37 6.63
N GLU A 25 7.46 17.82 6.71
CA GLU A 25 8.61 17.01 7.17
C GLU A 25 8.44 16.60 8.64
N LEU A 26 8.12 17.55 9.54
CA LEU A 26 7.85 17.27 10.95
C LEU A 26 6.70 16.27 11.15
N VAL A 27 5.61 16.39 10.38
CA VAL A 27 4.50 15.43 10.45
C VAL A 27 4.92 14.06 9.92
N GLY A 28 5.77 14.01 8.90
CA GLY A 28 6.41 12.77 8.44
C GLY A 28 7.19 12.09 9.57
N ASP A 29 8.06 12.83 10.25
CA ASP A 29 8.88 12.31 11.36
C ASP A 29 8.03 11.82 12.53
N LEU A 30 6.97 12.55 12.89
CA LEU A 30 6.04 12.14 13.95
C LEU A 30 5.26 10.88 13.56
N THR A 31 4.82 10.78 12.31
CA THR A 31 4.10 9.60 11.80
C THR A 31 5.00 8.37 11.81
N THR A 32 6.23 8.52 11.33
CA THR A 32 7.29 7.51 11.39
C THR A 32 7.55 7.04 12.82
N THR A 33 7.73 7.99 13.74
CA THR A 33 7.97 7.70 15.16
C THR A 33 6.79 6.96 15.78
N ALA A 34 5.56 7.37 15.46
CA ALA A 34 4.32 6.73 15.90
C ALA A 34 4.24 5.27 15.44
N LEU A 35 4.50 5.02 14.16
CA LEU A 35 4.44 3.69 13.56
C LEU A 35 5.48 2.75 14.17
N ARG A 36 6.70 3.22 14.40
CA ARG A 36 7.76 2.43 15.05
C ARG A 36 7.40 2.07 16.49
N ALA A 37 6.90 3.04 17.26
CA ALA A 37 6.45 2.80 18.63
C ALA A 37 5.31 1.77 18.67
N ALA A 38 4.31 1.93 17.79
CA ALA A 38 3.19 1.00 17.69
C ALA A 38 3.62 -0.40 17.26
N ARG A 39 4.54 -0.53 16.30
CA ARG A 39 5.06 -1.83 15.85
C ARG A 39 5.83 -2.55 16.94
N ALA A 40 6.73 -1.84 17.62
CA ALA A 40 7.45 -2.42 18.76
C ALA A 40 6.46 -2.87 19.85
N PHE A 41 5.46 -2.06 20.16
CA PHE A 41 4.44 -2.44 21.12
C PHE A 41 3.61 -3.65 20.68
N ALA A 42 3.28 -3.78 19.39
CA ALA A 42 2.52 -4.92 18.86
C ALA A 42 3.28 -6.25 19.00
N THR A 43 4.62 -6.24 18.88
CA THR A 43 5.47 -7.44 18.98
C THR A 43 6.02 -7.68 20.39
N ARG A 44 5.58 -6.93 21.40
CA ARG A 44 6.17 -6.91 22.75
C ARG A 44 6.19 -8.24 23.50
N HIS A 45 5.30 -9.16 23.15
CA HIS A 45 5.23 -10.48 23.78
C HIS A 45 6.27 -11.45 23.21
N GLU A 46 6.80 -11.14 22.04
CA GLU A 46 7.76 -11.96 21.29
C GLU A 46 9.17 -11.35 21.34
N GLU A 47 9.28 -10.02 21.44
CA GLU A 47 10.53 -9.27 21.44
C GLU A 47 10.79 -8.60 22.80
N PRO A 48 11.67 -9.18 23.66
CA PRO A 48 11.94 -8.67 25.01
C PRO A 48 12.37 -7.20 25.05
N ALA A 49 12.98 -6.71 23.99
CA ALA A 49 13.48 -5.35 23.98
C ALA A 49 12.44 -4.34 23.46
N ALA A 50 11.29 -4.76 22.93
CA ALA A 50 10.20 -3.90 22.42
C ALA A 50 9.91 -2.65 23.28
N TRP A 51 9.82 -2.79 24.61
CA TRP A 51 9.56 -1.67 25.51
C TRP A 51 10.66 -0.60 25.53
N ARG A 52 11.92 -1.00 25.30
CA ARG A 52 13.03 -0.07 25.14
C ARG A 52 12.86 0.78 23.87
N GLU A 53 12.23 0.23 22.83
CA GLU A 53 12.00 0.95 21.58
C GLU A 53 10.84 1.92 21.72
N VAL A 54 9.75 1.47 22.34
CA VAL A 54 8.64 2.37 22.71
C VAL A 54 9.18 3.54 23.51
N SER A 55 10.08 3.29 24.47
CA SER A 55 10.72 4.33 25.27
C SER A 55 11.62 5.25 24.44
N ARG A 56 12.35 4.70 23.46
CA ARG A 56 13.21 5.49 22.56
C ARG A 56 12.37 6.39 21.64
N MET A 57 11.30 5.86 21.06
CA MET A 57 10.36 6.63 20.22
C MET A 57 9.61 7.68 21.04
N HIS A 58 9.28 7.39 22.30
CA HIS A 58 8.79 8.41 23.23
C HIS A 58 9.78 9.56 23.41
N GLY A 59 11.08 9.26 23.55
CA GLY A 59 12.14 10.28 23.54
C GLY A 59 12.18 11.13 22.26
N VAL A 60 11.97 10.51 21.09
CA VAL A 60 11.89 11.23 19.82
C VAL A 60 10.68 12.16 19.78
N PHE A 61 9.50 11.70 20.21
CA PHE A 61 8.31 12.55 20.35
C PHE A 61 8.57 13.77 21.24
N LEU A 62 9.26 13.58 22.37
CA LEU A 62 9.64 14.67 23.27
C LEU A 62 10.60 15.67 22.61
N SER A 63 11.44 15.24 21.67
CA SER A 63 12.33 16.15 20.93
C SER A 63 11.65 16.90 19.78
N LEU A 64 10.63 16.31 19.16
CA LEU A 64 9.93 16.87 18.01
C LEU A 64 8.79 17.82 18.40
N LEU A 65 8.22 17.64 19.59
CA LEU A 65 7.09 18.43 20.08
C LEU A 65 7.53 19.47 21.12
N PRO A 66 6.78 20.58 21.25
CA PRO A 66 7.00 21.53 22.32
C PRO A 66 6.97 20.86 23.71
N PRO A 67 7.65 21.42 24.73
CA PRO A 67 7.56 20.91 26.09
C PRO A 67 6.10 20.79 26.55
N ALA A 68 5.78 19.68 27.22
CA ALA A 68 4.43 19.31 27.68
C ALA A 68 3.37 19.04 26.60
N ALA A 69 3.72 19.09 25.30
CA ALA A 69 2.83 18.72 24.21
C ALA A 69 2.84 17.20 23.89
N ALA A 70 3.95 16.52 24.15
CA ALA A 70 4.05 15.08 23.97
C ALA A 70 3.41 14.33 25.17
N PRO A 71 2.94 13.09 24.96
CA PRO A 71 2.52 12.20 26.04
C PRO A 71 3.63 12.08 27.10
N PRO A 72 3.33 12.14 28.41
CA PRO A 72 4.36 12.29 29.44
C PRO A 72 5.14 11.00 29.70
N THR A 73 4.57 9.83 29.42
CA THR A 73 5.24 8.54 29.56
C THR A 73 5.15 7.69 28.29
N PRO A 74 6.01 6.66 28.13
CA PRO A 74 5.88 5.69 27.06
C PRO A 74 4.50 5.00 27.03
N SER A 75 3.90 4.73 28.20
CA SER A 75 2.55 4.16 28.29
C SER A 75 1.47 5.14 27.82
N ASP A 76 1.61 6.43 28.14
CA ASP A 76 0.70 7.46 27.64
C ASP A 76 0.84 7.67 26.14
N LEU A 77 2.05 7.51 25.59
CA LEU A 77 2.26 7.49 24.15
C LEU A 77 1.46 6.35 23.51
N ILE A 78 1.55 5.13 24.04
CA ILE A 78 0.76 4.00 23.54
C ILE A 78 -0.75 4.26 23.64
N ALA A 79 -1.21 4.89 24.73
CA ALA A 79 -2.62 5.29 24.85
C ALA A 79 -3.01 6.32 23.78
N ALA A 80 -2.17 7.33 23.54
CA ALA A 80 -2.40 8.36 22.53
C ALA A 80 -2.40 7.79 21.11
N LEU A 81 -1.57 6.78 20.81
CA LEU A 81 -1.52 6.12 19.50
C LEU A 81 -2.81 5.37 19.13
N ARG A 82 -3.72 5.13 20.08
CA ARG A 82 -5.06 4.60 19.81
C ARG A 82 -6.04 5.65 19.27
N HIS A 83 -5.62 6.91 19.24
CA HIS A 83 -6.38 8.03 18.70
C HIS A 83 -5.62 8.69 17.53
N PRO A 84 -6.34 9.34 16.60
CA PRO A 84 -5.69 10.11 15.54
C PRO A 84 -4.73 11.15 16.11
N MET A 85 -3.51 11.24 15.56
CA MET A 85 -2.52 12.22 16.01
C MET A 85 -3.04 13.65 15.99
N ARG A 86 -3.93 13.97 15.04
CA ARG A 86 -4.64 15.26 14.97
C ARG A 86 -5.36 15.64 16.26
N ALA A 87 -5.76 14.67 17.08
CA ALA A 87 -6.50 14.91 18.31
C ALA A 87 -5.61 15.32 19.49
N TRP A 88 -4.30 15.04 19.45
CA TRP A 88 -3.43 15.20 20.61
C TRP A 88 -2.08 15.84 20.32
N VAL A 89 -1.63 15.85 19.06
CA VAL A 89 -0.41 16.54 18.64
C VAL A 89 -0.77 17.99 18.25
N PRO A 90 -0.20 19.02 18.92
CA PRO A 90 -0.57 20.41 18.72
C PRO A 90 0.19 21.03 17.53
N LEU A 91 -0.18 20.62 16.31
CA LEU A 91 0.37 21.16 15.07
C LEU A 91 -0.66 21.96 14.27
N ARG A 92 -0.15 22.76 13.32
CA ARG A 92 -0.96 23.45 12.31
C ARG A 92 -1.42 22.48 11.23
N TRP A 93 -2.39 21.66 11.59
CA TRP A 93 -2.98 20.60 10.77
C TRP A 93 -3.67 21.10 9.49
N ASP A 94 -3.92 22.41 9.39
CA ASP A 94 -4.42 23.12 8.22
C ASP A 94 -3.38 23.28 7.11
N LEU A 95 -2.09 23.16 7.44
CA LEU A 95 -0.97 23.32 6.50
C LEU A 95 -0.44 21.99 5.95
N VAL A 96 -0.99 20.86 6.39
CA VAL A 96 -0.57 19.53 5.99
C VAL A 96 -1.72 18.77 5.32
N PRO A 97 -1.43 17.85 4.38
CA PRO A 97 -2.44 17.02 3.73
C PRO A 97 -3.45 16.45 4.72
N SER A 98 -4.75 16.55 4.40
CA SER A 98 -5.86 16.29 5.32
C SER A 98 -5.83 14.87 5.90
N GLU A 99 -5.15 13.99 5.19
CA GLU A 99 -5.06 12.58 5.46
C GLU A 99 -3.94 12.27 6.48
N LEU A 100 -2.94 13.11 6.66
CA LEU A 100 -1.86 12.84 7.63
C LEU A 100 -2.35 13.04 9.07
N GLY A 101 -2.05 12.06 9.93
CA GLY A 101 -2.44 12.08 11.34
C GLY A 101 -3.95 11.95 11.60
N SER A 102 -4.77 11.67 10.58
CA SER A 102 -6.23 11.52 10.71
C SER A 102 -6.70 10.13 11.12
N PHE A 103 -5.79 9.16 11.21
CA PHE A 103 -6.08 7.76 11.56
C PHE A 103 -5.41 7.39 12.88
N SER A 104 -6.00 6.44 13.61
CA SER A 104 -5.36 5.83 14.78
C SER A 104 -4.28 4.86 14.34
N VAL A 105 -3.11 4.91 14.96
CA VAL A 105 -1.97 4.05 14.61
C VAL A 105 -2.16 2.65 15.19
N LEU A 106 -2.64 2.58 16.44
CA LEU A 106 -2.86 1.35 17.19
C LEU A 106 -4.37 1.09 17.35
N GLY A 107 -4.79 -0.15 17.14
CA GLY A 107 -6.13 -0.61 17.46
C GLY A 107 -6.32 -0.84 18.98
N HIS A 108 -7.57 -1.11 19.38
CA HIS A 108 -7.88 -1.53 20.75
C HIS A 108 -7.26 -2.88 21.13
N ASP A 109 -6.85 -3.65 20.14
CA ASP A 109 -6.23 -4.96 20.27
C ASP A 109 -4.69 -4.91 20.27
N ASP A 110 -4.12 -3.71 20.41
CA ASP A 110 -2.67 -3.48 20.46
C ASP A 110 -1.91 -3.89 19.20
N LEU A 111 -2.62 -4.03 18.07
CA LEU A 111 -2.05 -4.25 16.75
C LEU A 111 -2.16 -2.96 15.91
N LEU A 112 -1.33 -2.85 14.87
CA LEU A 112 -1.47 -1.74 13.93
C LEU A 112 -2.83 -1.79 13.24
N THR A 113 -3.42 -0.62 13.01
CA THR A 113 -4.63 -0.50 12.19
C THR A 113 -4.28 -0.69 10.71
N GLY A 114 -5.26 -1.06 9.88
CA GLY A 114 -5.05 -1.17 8.43
C GLY A 114 -4.63 0.15 7.79
N GLU A 115 -5.16 1.27 8.28
CA GLU A 115 -4.72 2.62 7.86
C GLU A 115 -3.27 2.87 8.25
N ALA A 116 -2.84 2.52 9.47
CA ALA A 116 -1.46 2.67 9.89
C ALA A 116 -0.48 1.87 9.02
N ILE A 117 -0.88 0.66 8.61
CA ILE A 117 -0.09 -0.15 7.68
C ILE A 117 -0.04 0.53 6.30
N GLU A 118 -1.17 1.01 5.77
CA GLU A 118 -1.21 1.72 4.47
C GLU A 118 -0.30 2.96 4.47
N TYR A 119 -0.32 3.77 5.54
CA TYR A 119 0.54 4.95 5.66
C TYR A 119 2.01 4.61 5.94
N GLY A 120 2.26 3.60 6.78
CA GLY A 120 3.62 3.16 7.06
C GLY A 120 4.30 2.68 5.80
N SER A 121 3.58 1.93 4.95
CA SER A 121 4.01 1.57 3.60
C SER A 121 4.35 2.80 2.76
N ASP A 122 3.42 3.75 2.60
CA ASP A 122 3.63 4.92 1.73
C ASP A 122 4.77 5.87 2.20
N TYR A 123 5.10 5.90 3.50
CA TYR A 123 6.17 6.74 4.06
C TYR A 123 7.50 6.01 4.30
N SER A 124 7.57 4.71 3.97
CA SER A 124 8.74 3.84 4.15
C SER A 124 10.01 4.36 3.46
N GLU A 125 9.90 5.06 2.33
CA GLU A 125 11.07 5.65 1.65
C GLU A 125 11.71 6.82 2.44
N ALA A 126 10.90 7.64 3.12
CA ALA A 126 11.40 8.79 3.89
C ALA A 126 11.94 8.41 5.28
N LEU A 127 11.61 7.21 5.76
CA LEU A 127 11.98 6.71 7.08
C LEU A 127 13.49 6.53 7.30
N PHE A 128 14.31 6.42 6.24
CA PHE A 128 15.62 5.78 6.38
C PHE A 128 16.81 6.41 5.63
N GLU A 129 16.66 7.59 5.02
CA GLU A 129 17.80 8.30 4.42
C GLU A 129 18.83 8.80 5.48
N ASN A 130 18.50 8.82 6.78
CA ASN A 130 19.32 9.52 7.80
C ASN A 130 19.47 8.85 9.20
N HIS A 131 19.66 7.53 9.35
CA HIS A 131 19.88 6.95 10.70
C HIS A 131 21.05 5.92 10.81
N GLU A 132 21.92 6.17 11.80
CA GLU A 132 23.17 5.47 12.10
C GLU A 132 23.01 3.98 12.46
N ALA A 133 24.06 3.22 12.16
CA ALA A 133 24.20 1.78 12.40
C ALA A 133 24.47 1.47 13.87
N GLY A 134 23.51 0.86 14.58
CA GLY A 134 23.77 0.37 15.93
C GLY A 134 22.62 -0.21 16.76
N ILE A 135 21.42 -0.44 16.21
CA ILE A 135 20.30 -1.05 16.96
C ILE A 135 19.76 -2.26 16.20
N ASP A 136 20.24 -3.45 16.54
CA ASP A 136 19.96 -4.72 15.81
C ASP A 136 18.63 -5.42 16.18
N TRP A 137 17.96 -5.00 17.27
CA TRP A 137 16.69 -5.61 17.71
C TRP A 137 15.48 -4.65 17.61
N VAL A 138 15.71 -3.37 17.25
CA VAL A 138 14.71 -2.46 16.66
C VAL A 138 14.96 -2.34 15.17
N PRO A 139 14.51 -3.30 14.36
CA PRO A 139 15.47 -3.65 13.33
C PRO A 139 15.16 -3.00 12.02
N ARG A 140 16.27 -2.59 11.44
CA ARG A 140 16.60 -2.83 10.05
C ARG A 140 16.18 -4.21 9.51
N TRP A 141 15.60 -5.18 10.23
CA TRP A 141 15.04 -6.45 9.69
C TRP A 141 13.60 -6.33 9.20
N ALA A 142 12.74 -5.49 9.79
CA ALA A 142 11.44 -5.25 9.16
C ALA A 142 11.66 -4.48 7.85
N GLN A 143 12.63 -3.57 7.82
CA GLN A 143 13.09 -2.91 6.60
C GLN A 143 13.92 -3.83 5.69
N GLN A 144 14.91 -4.58 6.20
CA GLN A 144 15.73 -5.47 5.37
C GLN A 144 14.93 -6.65 4.89
N THR A 145 14.00 -7.24 5.62
CA THR A 145 13.19 -8.33 5.06
C THR A 145 12.22 -7.76 4.03
N PHE A 146 11.56 -6.61 4.29
CA PHE A 146 10.71 -5.97 3.27
C PHE A 146 11.50 -5.53 2.04
N GLU A 147 12.58 -4.75 2.20
CA GLU A 147 13.47 -4.30 1.12
C GLU A 147 14.27 -5.44 0.50
N LYS A 148 14.72 -6.45 1.24
CA LYS A 148 15.46 -7.59 0.65
C LYS A 148 14.51 -8.47 -0.11
N VAL A 149 13.30 -8.74 0.38
CA VAL A 149 12.30 -9.53 -0.36
C VAL A 149 11.82 -8.73 -1.56
N GLU A 150 11.51 -7.44 -1.41
CA GLU A 150 11.15 -6.57 -2.53
C GLU A 150 12.29 -6.43 -3.53
N ARG A 151 13.53 -6.22 -3.07
CA ARG A 151 14.72 -6.12 -3.93
C ARG A 151 15.09 -7.46 -4.54
N SER A 152 14.92 -8.59 -3.86
CA SER A 152 15.21 -9.92 -4.43
C SER A 152 14.19 -10.25 -5.51
N VAL A 153 12.91 -10.00 -5.25
CA VAL A 153 11.83 -10.11 -6.25
C VAL A 153 12.07 -9.15 -7.41
N TYR A 154 12.42 -7.89 -7.13
CA TYR A 154 12.73 -6.91 -8.17
C TYR A 154 13.96 -7.30 -8.99
N LEU A 155 15.02 -7.81 -8.37
CA LEU A 155 16.21 -8.29 -9.09
C LEU A 155 15.84 -9.44 -10.03
N VAL A 156 15.04 -10.41 -9.57
CA VAL A 156 14.54 -11.50 -10.41
C VAL A 156 13.73 -10.95 -11.58
N LEU A 157 12.71 -10.13 -11.31
CA LEU A 157 11.83 -9.52 -12.33
C LEU A 157 12.60 -8.63 -13.32
N SER A 158 13.55 -7.83 -12.84
CA SER A 158 14.34 -6.93 -13.70
C SER A 158 15.25 -7.71 -14.64
N SER A 159 15.76 -8.87 -14.20
CA SER A 159 16.61 -9.77 -15.00
C SER A 159 15.83 -10.67 -15.97
N ALA A 160 14.55 -10.92 -15.69
CA ALA A 160 13.66 -11.77 -16.48
C ALA A 160 13.48 -11.31 -17.94
N GLY A 161 13.14 -12.22 -18.86
CA GLY A 161 12.56 -11.87 -20.15
C GLY A 161 11.17 -11.23 -20.01
N GLN A 162 10.62 -10.66 -21.09
CA GLN A 162 9.28 -10.04 -21.05
C GLN A 162 8.18 -11.06 -20.65
N ASN A 163 8.21 -12.27 -21.22
CA ASN A 163 7.19 -13.29 -20.93
C ASN A 163 7.30 -13.80 -19.49
N GLU A 164 8.53 -14.05 -19.01
CA GLU A 164 8.81 -14.46 -17.63
C GLU A 164 8.39 -13.38 -16.63
N TYR A 165 8.63 -12.09 -16.94
CA TYR A 165 8.16 -10.97 -16.14
C TYR A 165 6.63 -10.99 -16.01
N VAL A 166 5.91 -11.13 -17.12
CA VAL A 166 4.45 -11.18 -17.15
C VAL A 166 3.93 -12.37 -16.34
N ALA A 167 4.47 -13.57 -16.58
CA ALA A 167 4.08 -14.78 -15.87
C ALA A 167 4.33 -14.66 -14.36
N THR A 168 5.51 -14.17 -13.96
CA THR A 168 5.88 -14.01 -12.55
C THR A 168 5.04 -12.94 -11.87
N ARG A 169 4.82 -11.78 -12.49
CA ARG A 169 3.96 -10.75 -11.93
C ARG A 169 2.53 -11.23 -11.77
N GLN A 170 1.98 -11.90 -12.80
CA GLN A 170 0.63 -12.47 -12.73
C GLN A 170 0.52 -13.53 -11.63
N MET A 171 1.54 -14.38 -11.46
CA MET A 171 1.61 -15.36 -10.37
C MET A 171 1.52 -14.70 -8.99
N LEU A 172 2.31 -13.65 -8.75
CA LEU A 172 2.28 -12.90 -7.48
C LEU A 172 0.95 -12.17 -7.24
N ILE A 173 0.20 -11.85 -8.29
CA ILE A 173 -1.11 -11.20 -8.16
C ILE A 173 -2.22 -12.22 -7.87
N GLU A 174 -2.22 -13.35 -8.58
CA GLU A 174 -3.34 -14.29 -8.60
C GLU A 174 -3.24 -15.43 -7.58
N VAL A 175 -2.02 -15.76 -7.14
CA VAL A 175 -1.73 -16.85 -6.19
C VAL A 175 -1.02 -16.35 -4.92
N PRO A 176 -1.62 -15.44 -4.14
CA PRO A 176 -0.94 -14.83 -2.99
C PRO A 176 -0.83 -15.73 -1.76
N ALA A 177 -1.47 -16.90 -1.76
CA ALA A 177 -1.34 -17.93 -0.74
C ALA A 177 -1.78 -19.30 -1.29
N GLY A 178 -1.30 -20.36 -0.65
CA GLY A 178 -1.58 -21.75 -0.98
C GLY A 178 -0.70 -22.68 -0.14
N THR A 179 -0.77 -23.99 -0.35
CA THR A 179 0.26 -24.89 0.16
C THR A 179 1.57 -24.72 -0.60
N VAL A 180 2.70 -25.13 -0.02
CA VAL A 180 4.00 -25.14 -0.72
C VAL A 180 3.91 -25.87 -2.07
N GLU A 181 3.22 -27.01 -2.10
CA GLU A 181 3.00 -27.80 -3.32
C GLU A 181 2.18 -27.03 -4.36
N GLN A 182 1.02 -26.49 -3.98
CA GLN A 182 0.16 -25.70 -4.89
C GLN A 182 0.89 -24.50 -5.49
N VAL A 183 1.67 -23.77 -4.68
CA VAL A 183 2.44 -22.61 -5.16
C VAL A 183 3.55 -23.06 -6.11
N SER A 184 4.20 -24.20 -5.84
CA SER A 184 5.23 -24.76 -6.71
C SER A 184 4.66 -25.20 -8.06
N ASP A 185 3.50 -25.85 -8.05
CA ASP A 185 2.82 -26.30 -9.26
C ASP A 185 2.38 -25.11 -10.12
N GLU A 186 1.74 -24.10 -9.52
CA GLU A 186 1.32 -22.88 -10.23
C GLU A 186 2.52 -22.10 -10.80
N LEU A 187 3.66 -22.06 -10.08
CA LEU A 187 4.90 -21.47 -10.60
C LEU A 187 5.37 -22.19 -11.87
N HIS A 188 5.39 -23.53 -11.83
CA HIS A 188 5.81 -24.36 -12.95
C HIS A 188 4.88 -24.23 -14.15
N GLU A 189 3.57 -24.39 -13.94
CA GLU A 189 2.54 -24.37 -14.99
C GLU A 189 2.51 -23.02 -15.73
N ARG A 190 2.73 -21.92 -15.01
CA ARG A 190 2.74 -20.57 -15.60
C ARG A 190 4.06 -20.19 -16.26
N GLY A 191 5.12 -20.97 -16.06
CA GLY A 191 6.48 -20.58 -16.44
C GLY A 191 6.96 -19.33 -15.68
N ALA A 192 6.49 -19.16 -14.44
CA ALA A 192 6.87 -18.07 -13.57
C ALA A 192 8.20 -18.38 -12.86
N LEU A 193 8.96 -17.33 -12.52
CA LEU A 193 10.26 -17.48 -11.87
C LEU A 193 10.07 -17.72 -10.37
N HIS A 194 10.91 -18.60 -9.81
CA HIS A 194 11.01 -18.75 -8.36
C HIS A 194 11.57 -17.47 -7.75
N THR A 195 10.92 -17.00 -6.68
CA THR A 195 11.31 -15.82 -5.91
C THR A 195 11.27 -16.13 -4.43
N GLU A 196 11.92 -15.30 -3.60
CA GLU A 196 11.81 -15.37 -2.14
C GLU A 196 10.53 -14.67 -1.61
N ALA A 197 9.49 -14.55 -2.45
CA ALA A 197 8.30 -13.77 -2.12
C ALA A 197 7.35 -14.46 -1.14
N TYR A 198 7.41 -15.79 -1.02
CA TYR A 198 6.53 -16.57 -0.16
C TYR A 198 7.20 -16.88 1.18
N GLU A 199 6.44 -16.74 2.25
CA GLU A 199 6.83 -17.06 3.63
C GLU A 199 5.84 -18.06 4.24
N PRO A 200 6.26 -18.83 5.27
CA PRO A 200 5.33 -19.63 6.07
C PRO A 200 4.19 -18.78 6.61
N LEU A 201 2.96 -19.31 6.60
CA LEU A 201 1.78 -18.56 7.02
C LEU A 201 1.92 -18.03 8.47
N PRO A 202 1.83 -16.70 8.68
CA PRO A 202 2.02 -16.15 10.01
C PRO A 202 0.91 -16.50 11.02
N PRO A 203 1.23 -16.60 12.34
CA PRO A 203 0.27 -16.99 13.37
C PRO A 203 -0.98 -16.10 13.47
N ASP A 204 -0.86 -14.82 13.15
CA ASP A 204 -1.95 -13.85 13.18
C ASP A 204 -2.94 -13.99 12.01
N ARG A 205 -2.71 -14.94 11.10
CA ARG A 205 -3.52 -15.21 9.90
C ARG A 205 -4.07 -16.63 9.85
N GLN A 206 -3.91 -17.39 10.94
CA GLN A 206 -4.44 -18.74 11.09
C GLN A 206 -5.13 -18.92 12.44
N PHE A 207 -6.01 -19.92 12.52
CA PHE A 207 -6.74 -20.26 13.73
C PHE A 207 -6.98 -21.77 13.81
N VAL A 208 -7.18 -22.26 15.02
CA VAL A 208 -7.48 -23.68 15.26
C VAL A 208 -8.99 -23.87 15.35
N SER A 209 -9.50 -24.89 14.67
CA SER A 209 -10.89 -25.32 14.76
C SER A 209 -10.93 -26.84 14.68
N GLY A 210 -11.41 -27.49 15.75
CA GLY A 210 -11.34 -28.94 15.89
C GLY A 210 -9.91 -29.40 16.20
N GLN A 211 -9.38 -30.33 15.40
CA GLN A 211 -7.99 -30.80 15.49
C GLN A 211 -7.05 -30.13 14.47
N ASP A 212 -7.62 -29.32 13.58
CA ASP A 212 -6.90 -28.75 12.44
C ASP A 212 -6.73 -27.25 12.57
N ALA A 213 -5.70 -26.74 11.89
CA ALA A 213 -5.45 -25.32 11.75
C ALA A 213 -5.87 -24.85 10.35
N TRP A 214 -6.46 -23.66 10.30
CA TRP A 214 -7.14 -23.12 9.15
C TRP A 214 -6.75 -21.66 8.93
N TYR A 215 -6.86 -21.21 7.69
CA TYR A 215 -6.82 -19.79 7.33
C TYR A 215 -7.95 -19.49 6.35
N VAL A 216 -8.29 -18.21 6.19
CA VAL A 216 -9.33 -17.79 5.25
C VAL A 216 -8.73 -16.74 4.32
N PRO A 217 -8.54 -17.06 3.03
CA PRO A 217 -8.11 -16.07 2.04
C PRO A 217 -9.18 -14.98 1.89
N CYS A 218 -8.74 -13.73 1.73
CA CYS A 218 -9.64 -12.63 1.39
C CYS A 218 -10.32 -12.91 0.04
N PRO A 219 -11.64 -12.75 -0.10
CA PRO A 219 -12.32 -13.04 -1.37
C PRO A 219 -11.95 -12.11 -2.52
N VAL A 220 -11.29 -10.98 -2.23
CA VAL A 220 -10.84 -10.02 -3.25
C VAL A 220 -9.38 -10.25 -3.62
N CYS A 221 -8.47 -10.21 -2.63
CA CYS A 221 -7.04 -10.33 -2.88
C CYS A 221 -6.47 -11.71 -2.64
N ARG A 222 -7.26 -12.70 -2.20
CA ARG A 222 -6.86 -14.08 -1.85
C ARG A 222 -5.76 -14.22 -0.79
N TRP A 223 -5.17 -13.13 -0.32
CA TRP A 223 -4.19 -13.15 0.74
C TRP A 223 -4.87 -13.45 2.09
N PRO A 224 -4.21 -14.18 3.01
CA PRO A 224 -4.82 -14.63 4.26
C PRO A 224 -5.32 -13.46 5.11
N MET A 225 -6.59 -13.52 5.52
CA MET A 225 -7.15 -12.52 6.41
C MET A 225 -6.55 -12.60 7.81
N HIS A 226 -6.45 -11.45 8.46
CA HIS A 226 -6.00 -11.36 9.85
C HIS A 226 -7.09 -11.89 10.79
N VAL A 227 -6.70 -12.71 11.76
CA VAL A 227 -7.59 -13.30 12.76
C VAL A 227 -7.58 -12.44 14.03
N ARG A 228 -8.76 -12.17 14.59
CA ARG A 228 -8.95 -11.51 15.90
C ARG A 228 -10.09 -12.20 16.64
N GLY A 229 -9.75 -13.19 17.47
CA GLY A 229 -10.76 -14.07 18.07
C GLY A 229 -11.51 -14.82 16.98
N SER A 230 -12.83 -14.67 16.91
CA SER A 230 -13.64 -15.23 15.82
C SER A 230 -13.77 -14.31 14.59
N LEU A 231 -13.19 -13.10 14.63
CA LEU A 231 -13.30 -12.13 13.55
C LEU A 231 -12.13 -12.27 12.57
N LEU A 232 -12.43 -12.03 11.30
CA LEU A 232 -11.47 -12.02 10.20
C LEU A 232 -11.62 -10.72 9.41
N ALA A 233 -10.50 -10.14 8.99
CA ALA A 233 -10.51 -8.97 8.11
C ALA A 233 -9.30 -8.97 7.17
N CYS A 234 -9.49 -8.48 5.94
CA CYS A 234 -8.36 -8.17 5.08
C CYS A 234 -7.57 -7.00 5.68
N ARG A 235 -6.23 -7.04 5.57
CA ARG A 235 -5.39 -5.93 6.00
C ARG A 235 -5.51 -4.71 5.08
N TYR A 236 -5.96 -4.87 3.84
CA TYR A 236 -6.18 -3.76 2.93
C TYR A 236 -7.54 -3.10 3.21
N PRO A 237 -7.60 -1.85 3.71
CA PRO A 237 -8.85 -1.27 4.21
C PRO A 237 -9.94 -1.12 3.15
N GLN A 238 -9.57 -1.06 1.86
CA GLN A 238 -10.52 -0.93 0.76
C GLN A 238 -11.22 -2.25 0.43
N HIS A 239 -10.69 -3.39 0.88
CA HIS A 239 -11.39 -4.67 0.81
C HIS A 239 -12.36 -4.76 1.99
N VAL A 240 -13.57 -4.27 1.74
CA VAL A 240 -14.61 -4.16 2.76
C VAL A 240 -15.08 -5.54 3.20
N GLY A 241 -15.04 -5.75 4.52
CA GLY A 241 -15.76 -6.83 5.16
C GLY A 241 -15.09 -7.28 6.45
N GLN A 242 -15.89 -7.33 7.51
CA GLN A 242 -15.59 -8.19 8.66
C GLN A 242 -16.27 -9.52 8.42
N PHE A 243 -15.52 -10.60 8.58
CA PHE A 243 -16.02 -11.95 8.50
C PHE A 243 -15.95 -12.56 9.89
N THR A 244 -16.76 -13.59 10.13
CA THR A 244 -16.85 -14.27 11.41
C THR A 244 -16.76 -15.77 11.19
N ILE A 245 -15.82 -16.39 11.91
CA ILE A 245 -15.68 -17.85 12.03
C ILE A 245 -16.87 -18.35 12.85
N THR A 246 -17.60 -19.31 12.30
CA THR A 246 -18.73 -19.94 13.01
C THR A 246 -18.32 -21.28 13.62
N GLN A 247 -19.19 -21.83 14.47
CA GLN A 247 -19.03 -23.18 15.02
C GLN A 247 -19.53 -24.27 14.07
N GLU A 248 -20.10 -23.89 12.92
CA GLU A 248 -20.58 -24.84 11.91
C GLU A 248 -19.42 -25.23 11.00
N HIS A 249 -19.35 -26.50 10.62
CA HIS A 249 -18.37 -27.03 9.66
C HIS A 249 -19.07 -27.44 8.36
N ASP A 250 -18.32 -27.48 7.27
CA ASP A 250 -18.77 -28.13 6.04
C ASP A 250 -18.53 -29.66 6.08
N ILE A 251 -18.74 -30.31 4.94
CA ILE A 251 -18.62 -31.78 4.83
C ILE A 251 -17.17 -32.26 5.02
N ASP A 252 -16.21 -31.40 4.72
CA ASP A 252 -14.77 -31.68 4.75
C ASP A 252 -14.16 -31.22 6.10
N GLY A 253 -14.99 -30.73 7.01
CA GLY A 253 -14.58 -30.28 8.33
C GLY A 253 -14.07 -28.84 8.36
N ALA A 254 -14.16 -28.09 7.26
CA ALA A 254 -13.74 -26.71 7.23
C ALA A 254 -14.73 -25.82 7.99
N PRO A 255 -14.24 -24.91 8.87
CA PRO A 255 -15.12 -24.00 9.60
C PRO A 255 -15.80 -23.04 8.63
N ARG A 256 -17.13 -22.91 8.75
CA ARG A 256 -17.91 -21.98 7.93
C ARG A 256 -17.61 -20.54 8.34
N VAL A 257 -17.46 -19.69 7.34
CA VAL A 257 -17.20 -18.26 7.51
C VAL A 257 -18.41 -17.47 7.00
N ARG A 258 -18.92 -16.55 7.83
CA ARG A 258 -19.96 -15.60 7.44
C ARG A 258 -19.35 -14.22 7.19
N GLY A 259 -19.77 -13.55 6.14
CA GLY A 259 -19.31 -12.20 5.82
C GLY A 259 -20.07 -11.62 4.63
N PRO A 260 -19.70 -10.41 4.18
CA PRO A 260 -20.38 -9.73 3.07
C PRO A 260 -20.13 -10.40 1.71
N LEU A 261 -19.04 -11.16 1.60
CA LEU A 261 -18.69 -11.93 0.42
C LEU A 261 -18.46 -13.40 0.82
N PRO A 262 -18.65 -14.37 -0.10
CA PRO A 262 -18.30 -15.76 0.16
C PRO A 262 -16.80 -15.90 0.44
N ALA A 263 -16.44 -16.55 1.54
CA ALA A 263 -15.06 -16.87 1.89
C ALA A 263 -15.01 -18.31 2.42
N ILE A 264 -14.00 -19.07 2.01
CA ILE A 264 -13.87 -20.50 2.30
C ILE A 264 -12.60 -20.70 3.12
N ALA A 265 -12.67 -21.44 4.22
CA ALA A 265 -11.50 -21.79 4.99
C ALA A 265 -10.66 -22.84 4.25
N ALA A 266 -9.34 -22.71 4.33
CA ALA A 266 -8.37 -23.66 3.79
C ALA A 266 -7.46 -24.14 4.92
N HIS A 267 -6.97 -25.38 4.83
CA HIS A 267 -6.01 -25.92 5.79
C HIS A 267 -4.74 -25.07 5.83
N SER A 268 -4.23 -24.79 7.03
CA SER A 268 -2.98 -24.04 7.20
C SER A 268 -1.74 -24.92 7.26
N ALA A 269 -1.90 -26.25 7.27
CA ALA A 269 -0.78 -27.18 7.22
C ALA A 269 0.03 -26.93 5.94
N GLU A 270 1.33 -26.64 6.12
CA GLU A 270 2.25 -26.30 5.02
C GLU A 270 1.80 -25.11 4.15
N ALA A 271 0.90 -24.27 4.68
CA ALA A 271 0.47 -23.08 3.98
C ALA A 271 1.57 -22.01 3.99
N VAL A 272 1.75 -21.39 2.84
CA VAL A 272 2.58 -20.22 2.62
C VAL A 272 1.73 -19.08 2.08
N CYS A 273 2.19 -17.85 2.32
CA CYS A 273 1.61 -16.67 1.71
C CYS A 273 2.69 -15.72 1.26
N LEU A 274 2.35 -14.80 0.36
CA LEU A 274 3.24 -13.72 0.00
C LEU A 274 3.58 -12.89 1.23
N HIS A 275 4.85 -12.50 1.30
CA HIS A 275 5.33 -11.52 2.24
C HIS A 275 4.53 -10.22 2.07
N GLU A 276 4.20 -9.56 3.18
CA GLU A 276 3.28 -8.40 3.23
C GLU A 276 3.71 -7.25 2.29
N ALA A 277 5.02 -7.03 2.10
CA ALA A 277 5.56 -6.09 1.11
C ALA A 277 5.10 -6.39 -0.32
N ILE A 278 5.26 -7.65 -0.74
CA ILE A 278 4.94 -8.10 -2.09
C ILE A 278 3.44 -8.06 -2.31
N TRP A 279 2.68 -8.53 -1.32
CA TRP A 279 1.23 -8.42 -1.34
C TRP A 279 0.78 -6.96 -1.49
N ARG A 280 1.32 -6.02 -0.70
CA ARG A 280 0.89 -4.62 -0.71
C ARG A 280 1.28 -3.87 -1.99
N TYR A 281 2.47 -4.13 -2.55
CA TYR A 281 3.02 -3.34 -3.65
C TYR A 281 2.92 -4.00 -5.02
N ILE A 282 2.75 -5.32 -5.09
CA ILE A 282 2.55 -6.05 -6.36
C ILE A 282 1.11 -6.55 -6.43
N THR A 283 0.65 -7.33 -5.45
CA THR A 283 -0.67 -7.97 -5.53
C THR A 283 -1.82 -6.96 -5.49
N ILE A 284 -1.85 -6.05 -4.51
CA ILE A 284 -2.97 -5.11 -4.33
C ILE A 284 -3.20 -4.21 -5.56
N PRO A 285 -2.19 -3.47 -6.07
CA PRO A 285 -2.35 -2.72 -7.32
C PRO A 285 -2.68 -3.63 -8.51
N GLY A 286 -2.00 -4.77 -8.58
CA GLY A 286 -2.12 -5.75 -9.64
C GLY A 286 -3.51 -6.38 -9.80
N ILE A 287 -4.29 -6.48 -8.71
CA ILE A 287 -5.69 -6.95 -8.78
C ILE A 287 -6.51 -6.05 -9.72
N THR A 288 -6.32 -4.73 -9.62
CA THR A 288 -7.06 -3.79 -10.47
C THR A 288 -6.57 -3.86 -11.92
N GLU A 289 -5.26 -4.05 -12.12
CA GLU A 289 -4.65 -4.25 -13.44
C GLU A 289 -5.23 -5.49 -14.13
N VAL A 290 -5.15 -6.66 -13.48
CA VAL A 290 -5.66 -7.93 -14.00
C VAL A 290 -7.18 -7.87 -14.22
N SER A 291 -7.95 -7.33 -13.27
CA SER A 291 -9.40 -7.17 -13.43
C SER A 291 -9.79 -6.28 -14.62
N LEU A 292 -8.95 -5.29 -14.96
CA LEU A 292 -9.16 -4.46 -16.14
C LEU A 292 -8.77 -5.23 -17.42
N MET A 293 -7.69 -5.99 -17.41
CA MET A 293 -7.27 -6.84 -18.53
C MET A 293 -8.33 -7.91 -18.85
N ASP A 294 -8.85 -8.59 -17.84
CA ASP A 294 -9.90 -9.61 -18.00
C ASP A 294 -11.16 -9.00 -18.60
N TRP A 295 -11.60 -7.85 -18.05
CA TRP A 295 -12.73 -7.11 -18.62
C TRP A 295 -12.49 -6.71 -20.07
N LEU A 296 -11.28 -6.27 -20.44
CA LEU A 296 -10.93 -5.91 -21.83
C LEU A 296 -11.01 -7.13 -22.75
N ALA A 297 -10.51 -8.29 -22.30
CA ALA A 297 -10.54 -9.54 -23.06
C ALA A 297 -11.95 -10.08 -23.30
N GLU A 298 -12.90 -9.73 -22.43
CA GLU A 298 -14.32 -10.08 -22.57
C GLU A 298 -15.08 -9.16 -23.56
N GLN A 299 -14.49 -8.06 -24.03
CA GLN A 299 -15.21 -7.12 -24.91
C GLN A 299 -15.25 -7.60 -26.35
N ALA A 300 -16.45 -7.63 -26.93
CA ALA A 300 -16.63 -7.84 -28.36
C ALA A 300 -15.90 -6.76 -29.17
N GLY A 301 -15.01 -7.17 -30.07
CA GLY A 301 -14.18 -6.27 -30.87
C GLY A 301 -12.78 -5.99 -30.31
N ILE A 302 -12.38 -6.69 -29.24
CA ILE A 302 -10.99 -6.74 -28.76
C ILE A 302 -10.51 -8.19 -28.84
N ASP A 303 -9.58 -8.45 -29.74
CA ASP A 303 -8.93 -9.76 -29.82
C ASP A 303 -7.92 -9.95 -28.68
N VAL A 304 -7.61 -11.19 -28.30
CA VAL A 304 -6.63 -11.47 -27.22
C VAL A 304 -5.26 -10.86 -27.52
N ASP A 305 -4.83 -10.87 -28.78
CA ASP A 305 -3.55 -10.29 -29.24
C ASP A 305 -3.58 -8.75 -29.31
N ALA A 306 -4.75 -8.14 -29.10
CA ALA A 306 -4.91 -6.69 -29.02
C ALA A 306 -4.57 -6.15 -27.63
N ILE A 307 -4.40 -7.03 -26.62
CA ILE A 307 -4.06 -6.67 -25.24
C ILE A 307 -2.63 -7.12 -24.96
N THR A 308 -1.79 -6.19 -24.52
CA THR A 308 -0.43 -6.50 -24.04
C THR A 308 -0.34 -6.17 -22.55
N LYS A 309 -0.02 -7.18 -21.75
CA LYS A 309 0.19 -7.06 -20.29
C LYS A 309 1.60 -6.55 -19.99
N TRP A 310 1.70 -5.54 -19.13
CA TRP A 310 2.95 -4.94 -18.61
C TRP A 310 4.07 -4.77 -19.64
N PRO A 311 3.80 -4.08 -20.77
CA PRO A 311 4.78 -3.92 -21.85
C PRO A 311 6.10 -3.29 -21.37
N HIS A 312 7.19 -3.79 -21.93
CA HIS A 312 8.56 -3.37 -21.62
C HIS A 312 8.88 -3.48 -20.11
N LYS A 313 8.46 -4.58 -19.48
CA LYS A 313 8.59 -4.86 -18.05
C LYS A 313 7.97 -3.75 -17.20
N ASP A 314 6.67 -3.54 -17.40
CA ASP A 314 5.88 -2.59 -16.62
C ASP A 314 6.33 -1.13 -16.80
N ARG A 315 6.69 -0.77 -18.04
CA ARG A 315 6.85 0.64 -18.40
C ARG A 315 5.52 1.38 -18.27
N TRP A 316 4.43 0.66 -18.52
CA TRP A 316 3.05 0.95 -18.15
C TRP A 316 2.31 -0.39 -18.07
N ASP A 317 1.12 -0.41 -17.45
CA ASP A 317 0.46 -1.65 -17.08
C ASP A 317 -0.23 -2.37 -18.25
N ILE A 318 -0.91 -1.62 -19.13
CA ILE A 318 -1.74 -2.22 -20.19
C ILE A 318 -1.57 -1.43 -21.50
N SER A 319 -1.28 -2.12 -22.60
CA SER A 319 -1.60 -1.63 -23.94
C SER A 319 -2.83 -2.35 -24.46
N VAL A 320 -3.81 -1.62 -25.00
CA VAL A 320 -4.96 -2.23 -25.67
C VAL A 320 -5.34 -1.49 -26.94
N ARG A 321 -5.61 -2.25 -28.01
CA ARG A 321 -6.22 -1.73 -29.24
C ARG A 321 -7.71 -2.01 -29.22
N ALA A 322 -8.53 -0.97 -29.31
CA ALA A 322 -9.98 -1.07 -29.37
C ALA A 322 -10.49 -0.20 -30.53
N GLY A 323 -11.02 -0.85 -31.58
CA GLY A 323 -11.33 -0.20 -32.85
C GLY A 323 -10.07 0.39 -33.50
N SER A 324 -10.14 1.65 -33.93
CA SER A 324 -9.00 2.40 -34.49
C SER A 324 -8.10 3.04 -33.42
N SER A 325 -8.46 2.92 -32.14
CA SER A 325 -7.75 3.56 -31.04
C SER A 325 -6.81 2.59 -30.32
N THR A 326 -5.65 3.10 -29.93
CA THR A 326 -4.72 2.41 -29.03
C THR A 326 -4.63 3.17 -27.71
N PHE A 327 -4.77 2.45 -26.61
CA PHE A 327 -4.69 2.99 -25.26
C PHE A 327 -3.48 2.39 -24.55
N GLU A 328 -2.56 3.24 -24.13
CA GLU A 328 -1.51 2.91 -23.16
C GLU A 328 -1.98 3.41 -21.80
N VAL A 329 -2.10 2.49 -20.84
CA VAL A 329 -2.70 2.72 -19.54
C VAL A 329 -1.68 2.46 -18.44
N ASP A 330 -1.57 3.42 -17.54
CA ASP A 330 -0.77 3.36 -16.32
C ASP A 330 -1.75 3.49 -15.13
N LEU A 331 -2.04 2.37 -14.49
CA LEU A 331 -2.90 2.24 -13.34
C LEU A 331 -2.13 2.61 -12.06
N LYS A 332 -2.73 3.45 -11.23
CA LYS A 332 -2.11 3.92 -10.00
C LYS A 332 -3.04 3.72 -8.81
N ASP A 333 -2.69 2.74 -7.99
CA ASP A 333 -3.33 2.44 -6.71
C ASP A 333 -2.43 2.85 -5.53
N THR A 334 -2.16 4.15 -5.44
CA THR A 334 -1.52 4.77 -4.27
C THR A 334 -2.47 5.79 -3.66
N ARG A 335 -2.40 5.95 -2.34
CA ARG A 335 -3.16 6.96 -1.62
C ARG A 335 -2.67 8.37 -1.89
N SER A 336 -1.39 8.53 -2.21
CA SER A 336 -0.72 9.82 -2.33
C SER A 336 -0.64 10.30 -3.78
N PRO A 337 -1.41 11.33 -4.19
CA PRO A 337 -1.32 11.89 -5.55
C PRO A 337 0.06 12.48 -5.83
N SER A 338 0.79 12.94 -4.81
CA SER A 338 2.16 13.42 -4.96
C SER A 338 3.14 12.31 -5.34
N GLN A 339 2.95 11.07 -4.88
CA GLN A 339 3.78 9.94 -5.32
C GLN A 339 3.56 9.63 -6.81
N ILE A 340 2.32 9.75 -7.30
CA ILE A 340 2.01 9.60 -8.74
C ILE A 340 2.70 10.68 -9.56
N VAL A 341 2.80 11.91 -9.03
CA VAL A 341 3.41 13.05 -9.73
C VAL A 341 4.95 13.06 -9.58
N ALA A 342 5.47 12.39 -8.54
CA ALA A 342 6.90 12.29 -8.26
C ALA A 342 7.66 11.54 -9.36
N ARG A 343 9.00 11.60 -9.31
CA ARG A 343 9.85 11.00 -10.35
C ARG A 343 10.09 9.51 -10.06
N PRO A 344 10.00 8.62 -11.08
CA PRO A 344 9.68 8.93 -12.47
C PRO A 344 8.17 9.18 -12.69
N PRO A 345 7.79 10.20 -13.49
CA PRO A 345 6.38 10.45 -13.76
C PRO A 345 5.78 9.31 -14.61
N PRO A 346 4.43 9.20 -14.65
CA PRO A 346 3.73 8.23 -15.47
C PRO A 346 4.23 8.24 -16.91
N ARG A 347 4.43 7.05 -17.48
CA ARG A 347 5.00 6.92 -18.83
C ARG A 347 3.93 6.78 -19.90
N ALA A 348 2.73 6.34 -19.54
CA ALA A 348 1.59 6.28 -20.44
C ALA A 348 0.76 7.56 -20.45
N ARG A 349 0.02 7.78 -21.54
CA ARG A 349 -0.91 8.90 -21.67
C ARG A 349 -2.09 8.77 -20.71
N HIS A 350 -2.65 7.57 -20.55
CA HIS A 350 -3.82 7.37 -19.68
C HIS A 350 -3.37 6.99 -18.28
N VAL A 351 -3.53 7.92 -17.33
CA VAL A 351 -3.33 7.65 -15.91
C VAL A 351 -4.66 7.25 -15.32
N VAL A 352 -4.79 6.00 -14.90
CA VAL A 352 -6.06 5.44 -14.42
C VAL A 352 -5.95 5.15 -12.94
N VAL A 353 -6.94 5.57 -12.15
CA VAL A 353 -7.01 5.26 -10.71
C VAL A 353 -8.22 4.36 -10.42
N PRO A 354 -8.18 3.51 -9.38
CA PRO A 354 -9.36 2.79 -8.92
C PRO A 354 -10.54 3.74 -8.63
N ASP A 355 -11.78 3.28 -8.80
CA ASP A 355 -12.97 4.12 -8.61
C ASP A 355 -13.07 4.69 -7.18
N TYR A 356 -12.64 3.94 -6.16
CA TYR A 356 -12.62 4.41 -4.77
C TYR A 356 -11.59 5.52 -4.53
N ARG A 357 -10.63 5.71 -5.44
CA ARG A 357 -9.68 6.85 -5.46
C ARG A 357 -10.12 7.98 -6.40
N SER A 358 -11.39 8.01 -6.81
CA SER A 358 -11.94 9.04 -7.72
C SER A 358 -11.69 10.48 -7.27
N TRP A 359 -11.58 10.72 -5.95
CA TRP A 359 -11.24 12.03 -5.39
C TRP A 359 -9.89 12.57 -5.87
N GLN A 360 -8.94 11.69 -6.24
CA GLN A 360 -7.61 12.07 -6.71
C GLN A 360 -7.62 12.67 -8.13
N VAL A 361 -8.63 12.37 -8.94
CA VAL A 361 -8.66 12.72 -10.37
C VAL A 361 -8.52 14.24 -10.58
N ALA A 362 -9.24 15.04 -9.80
CA ALA A 362 -9.19 16.50 -9.93
C ALA A 362 -7.82 17.07 -9.52
N GLN A 363 -7.18 16.49 -8.50
CA GLN A 363 -5.85 16.89 -8.06
C GLN A 363 -4.78 16.50 -9.07
N LEU A 364 -4.79 15.25 -9.56
CA LEU A 364 -3.84 14.77 -10.55
C LEU A 364 -3.90 15.57 -11.86
N ARG A 365 -5.10 15.96 -12.32
CA ARG A 365 -5.25 16.83 -13.50
C ARG A 365 -4.63 18.22 -13.33
N ARG A 366 -4.56 18.73 -12.09
CA ARG A 366 -3.89 20.02 -11.80
C ARG A 366 -2.38 19.86 -11.65
N SER A 367 -1.93 18.73 -11.11
CA SER A 367 -0.52 18.50 -10.78
C SER A 367 0.31 17.92 -11.93
N LEU A 368 -0.31 17.15 -12.84
CA LEU A 368 0.36 16.59 -14.00
C LEU A 368 0.44 17.61 -15.14
N PRO A 369 1.51 17.60 -15.97
CA PRO A 369 1.64 18.46 -17.14
C PRO A 369 0.40 18.43 -18.05
N ALA A 370 -0.19 19.61 -18.27
CA ALA A 370 -1.38 19.76 -19.10
C ALA A 370 -1.13 19.28 -20.53
N GLY A 371 -2.12 18.61 -21.13
CA GLY A 371 -2.05 18.09 -22.50
C GLY A 371 -1.20 16.83 -22.69
N ARG A 372 -0.42 16.41 -21.69
CA ARG A 372 0.36 15.17 -21.74
C ARG A 372 -0.40 13.95 -21.22
N TYR A 373 -1.23 14.14 -20.21
CA TYR A 373 -1.89 13.05 -19.49
C TYR A 373 -3.41 13.18 -19.49
N GLU A 374 -4.08 12.03 -19.54
CA GLU A 374 -5.52 11.93 -19.38
C GLU A 374 -5.86 11.10 -18.16
N VAL A 375 -6.20 11.79 -17.07
CA VAL A 375 -6.51 11.14 -15.79
C VAL A 375 -7.97 10.73 -15.73
N ARG A 376 -8.24 9.46 -15.42
CA ARG A 376 -9.59 8.88 -15.32
C ARG A 376 -9.68 7.86 -14.18
N THR A 377 -10.90 7.54 -13.76
CA THR A 377 -11.13 6.32 -12.97
C THR A 377 -11.22 5.10 -13.88
N VAL A 378 -11.12 3.89 -13.33
CA VAL A 378 -11.35 2.64 -14.06
C VAL A 378 -12.69 2.66 -14.80
N ARG A 379 -13.79 3.04 -14.14
CA ARG A 379 -15.11 3.12 -14.78
C ARG A 379 -15.15 4.11 -15.95
N ALA A 380 -14.54 5.28 -15.79
CA ALA A 380 -14.47 6.27 -16.85
C ALA A 380 -13.61 5.81 -18.03
N PHE A 381 -12.56 5.02 -17.76
CA PHE A 381 -11.75 4.39 -18.80
C PHE A 381 -12.53 3.29 -19.55
N LYS A 382 -13.24 2.40 -18.84
CA LYS A 382 -14.12 1.39 -19.47
C LYS A 382 -15.15 2.02 -20.41
N ALA A 383 -15.76 3.14 -20.00
CA ALA A 383 -16.69 3.89 -20.85
C ALA A 383 -16.03 4.48 -22.10
N LEU A 384 -14.77 4.92 -22.02
CA LEU A 384 -14.00 5.42 -23.16
C LEU A 384 -13.74 4.30 -24.18
N VAL A 385 -13.29 3.12 -23.71
CA VAL A 385 -13.07 1.95 -24.57
C VAL A 385 -14.37 1.52 -25.25
N GLY A 386 -15.47 1.44 -24.49
CA GLY A 386 -16.78 1.11 -25.05
C GLY A 386 -17.26 2.09 -26.11
N LYS A 387 -16.89 3.38 -26.01
CA LYS A 387 -17.16 4.37 -27.05
C LYS A 387 -16.31 4.12 -28.30
N ALA A 388 -15.01 3.87 -28.14
CA ALA A 388 -14.11 3.60 -29.26
C ALA A 388 -14.51 2.34 -30.05
N LEU A 389 -15.01 1.30 -29.37
CA LEU A 389 -15.53 0.09 -30.02
C LEU A 389 -16.79 0.37 -30.84
N LYS A 390 -17.71 1.21 -30.32
CA LYS A 390 -18.94 1.58 -31.05
C LYS A 390 -18.68 2.46 -32.26
N GLU A 391 -17.64 3.29 -32.24
CA GLU A 391 -17.27 4.15 -33.38
C GLU A 391 -16.57 3.37 -34.50
N ALA A 392 -16.09 2.15 -34.22
CA ALA A 392 -15.45 1.27 -35.20
C ALA A 392 -16.41 0.25 -35.84
N GLN A 393 -17.64 0.16 -35.34
CA GLN A 393 -18.75 -0.62 -35.90
C GLN A 393 -19.59 0.27 -36.82
#